data_AF-A0A1L8P8J3-F1
#
_entry.id   AF-A0A1L8P8J3-F1
#
_cell.length_a   1.000
_cell.length_b   1.000
_cell.length_c   1.000
_cell.angle_alpha   90.00
_cell.angle_beta   90.00
_cell.angle_gamma   90.00
#
_symmetry.space_group_name_H-M   'P 1'
#
loop_
_entity.id
_entity.type
_entity.pdbx_description
1 polymer ?
#
loop_
_entity_poly.entity_id
_entity_poly.type
_entity_poly.pdbx_seq_one_letter_code
_entity_poly.pdbx_strand_id
1 'polypeptide(L)'
;MFRSAILGSLKNVLPKSQAIFIAAMIFGIAHFYGAPSGIVGVVMSVLLGWYLSRSMYETKGFASSWIIHFMQDVVIFSTIFLLGNFY
;
A
#
# COMPACT_ATOMS: atom_id res chain seq x y z
N MET A 1 5.51 3.32 6.10
CA MET A 1 5.98 3.06 7.47
C MET A 1 5.83 1.57 7.86
N PHE A 2 4.63 0.98 7.88
CA PHE A 2 4.44 -0.45 8.23
C PHE A 2 5.13 -1.43 7.25
N ARG A 3 5.11 -1.14 5.95
CA ARG A 3 5.73 -1.98 4.91
C ARG A 3 7.27 -1.99 4.95
N SER A 4 7.91 -0.90 5.35
CA SER A 4 9.37 -0.82 5.55
C SER A 4 9.85 -1.74 6.67
N ALA A 5 9.07 -1.84 7.76
CA ALA A 5 9.39 -2.72 8.88
C ALA A 5 9.32 -4.20 8.45
N ILE A 6 8.23 -4.60 7.78
CA ILE A 6 8.04 -5.97 7.29
C ILE A 6 9.12 -6.33 6.25
N LEU A 7 9.37 -5.46 5.26
CA LEU A 7 10.41 -5.71 4.26
C LEU A 7 11.81 -5.74 4.89
N GLY A 8 12.09 -4.91 5.88
CA GLY A 8 13.36 -4.90 6.60
C GLY A 8 13.63 -6.24 7.31
N SER A 9 12.62 -6.79 7.98
CA SER A 9 12.74 -8.08 8.68
C SER A 9 12.81 -9.28 7.73
N LEU A 10 12.06 -9.26 6.63
CA LEU A 10 11.97 -10.43 5.72
C LEU A 10 13.07 -10.48 4.66
N LYS A 11 13.71 -9.36 4.34
CA LYS A 11 14.66 -9.25 3.22
C LYS A 11 15.87 -10.20 3.31
N ASN A 12 16.29 -10.56 4.52
CA ASN A 12 17.44 -11.46 4.74
C ASN A 12 17.04 -12.93 4.94
N VAL A 13 15.74 -13.23 4.99
CA VAL A 13 15.21 -14.56 5.33
C VAL A 13 14.42 -15.17 4.18
N LEU A 14 13.80 -14.34 3.33
CA LEU A 14 12.98 -14.77 2.21
C LEU A 14 13.47 -14.22 0.86
N PRO A 15 13.19 -14.93 -0.25
CA PRO A 15 13.34 -14.37 -1.59
C PRO A 15 12.56 -13.06 -1.76
N LYS A 16 13.13 -12.14 -2.55
CA LYS A 16 12.56 -10.81 -2.85
C LYS A 16 11.07 -10.87 -3.20
N SER A 17 10.68 -11.77 -4.09
CA SER A 17 9.28 -11.88 -4.56
C SER A 17 8.33 -12.25 -3.42
N GLN A 18 8.74 -13.18 -2.54
CA GLN A 18 7.94 -13.62 -1.40
C GLN A 18 7.83 -12.51 -0.35
N ALA A 19 8.94 -11.84 -0.01
CA ALA A 19 8.92 -10.73 0.94
C ALA A 19 8.00 -9.58 0.48
N ILE A 20 8.07 -9.21 -0.81
CA ILE A 20 7.21 -8.19 -1.41
C ILE A 20 5.75 -8.63 -1.39
N PHE A 21 5.47 -9.87 -1.78
CA PHE A 21 4.09 -10.38 -1.85
C PHE A 21 3.44 -10.46 -0.46
N ILE A 22 4.15 -10.94 0.55
CA ILE A 22 3.66 -10.99 1.94
C ILE A 22 3.36 -9.56 2.44
N ALA A 23 4.27 -8.62 2.23
CA ALA A 23 4.05 -7.23 2.62
C ALA A 23 2.83 -6.61 1.92
N ALA A 24 2.64 -6.92 0.63
CA ALA A 24 1.49 -6.47 -0.15
C ALA A 24 0.16 -7.06 0.35
N MET A 25 0.14 -8.36 0.66
CA MET A 25 -1.05 -9.06 1.16
C MET A 25 -1.47 -8.53 2.53
N ILE A 26 -0.53 -8.39 3.48
CA ILE A 26 -0.81 -7.82 4.81
C ILE A 26 -1.37 -6.40 4.66
N PHE A 27 -0.75 -5.59 3.80
CA PHE A 27 -1.23 -4.24 3.55
C PHE A 27 -2.66 -4.23 2.98
N GLY A 28 -2.93 -5.04 1.95
CA GLY A 28 -4.24 -5.08 1.32
C GLY A 28 -5.34 -5.59 2.24
N ILE A 29 -5.11 -6.67 3.00
CA ILE A 29 -6.08 -7.21 3.94
C ILE A 29 -6.41 -6.20 5.04
N ALA A 30 -5.41 -5.47 5.54
CA ALA A 30 -5.62 -4.40 6.51
C ALA A 30 -6.52 -3.25 5.98
N HIS A 31 -6.70 -3.14 4.66
CA HIS A 31 -7.54 -2.12 4.02
C HIS A 31 -8.98 -2.58 3.77
N PHE A 32 -9.43 -3.71 4.32
CA PHE A 32 -10.81 -4.17 4.13
C PHE A 32 -11.86 -3.12 4.53
N TYR A 33 -11.60 -2.36 5.60
CA TYR A 33 -12.45 -1.25 6.05
C TYR A 33 -11.91 0.13 5.65
N GLY A 34 -10.94 0.18 4.73
CA GLY A 34 -10.37 1.41 4.20
C GLY A 34 -11.27 2.07 3.15
N ALA A 35 -10.72 3.08 2.47
CA ALA A 35 -11.37 3.71 1.33
C ALA A 35 -10.49 3.50 0.08
N PRO A 36 -10.98 2.81 -0.97
CA PRO A 36 -12.25 2.09 -1.07
C PRO A 36 -12.34 0.88 -0.13
N SER A 37 -13.55 0.52 0.32
CA SER A 37 -13.78 -0.60 1.26
C SER A 37 -14.13 -1.92 0.56
N GLY A 38 -14.14 -3.01 1.33
CA GLY A 38 -14.54 -4.34 0.89
C GLY A 38 -13.49 -5.05 0.03
N ILE A 39 -13.91 -6.15 -0.61
CA ILE A 39 -13.02 -7.03 -1.37
C ILE A 39 -12.32 -6.29 -2.52
N VAL A 40 -13.04 -5.40 -3.21
CA VAL A 40 -12.47 -4.58 -4.29
C VAL A 40 -11.36 -3.68 -3.74
N GLY A 41 -11.61 -3.01 -2.61
CA GLY A 41 -10.61 -2.21 -1.92
C GLY A 41 -9.38 -3.01 -1.50
N VAL A 42 -9.57 -4.23 -1.00
CA VAL A 42 -8.46 -5.15 -0.67
C VAL A 42 -7.62 -5.47 -1.91
N VAL A 43 -8.24 -5.89 -3.02
CA VAL A 43 -7.51 -6.25 -4.25
C VAL A 43 -6.73 -5.06 -4.80
N MET A 44 -7.33 -3.87 -4.85
CA MET A 44 -6.65 -2.64 -5.26
C MET A 44 -5.48 -2.31 -4.34
N SER A 45 -5.69 -2.43 -3.03
CA SER A 45 -4.66 -2.18 -2.02
C SER A 45 -3.52 -3.20 -2.09
N VAL A 46 -3.77 -4.47 -2.40
CA VAL A 46 -2.72 -5.48 -2.63
C VAL A 46 -1.87 -5.11 -3.84
N LEU A 47 -2.50 -4.78 -4.98
CA LEU A 47 -1.79 -4.43 -6.22
C LEU A 47 -0.89 -3.21 -6.02
N LEU A 48 -1.43 -2.16 -5.41
CA LEU A 48 -0.65 -0.99 -5.05
C LEU A 48 0.44 -1.34 -4.03
N GLY A 49 0.10 -2.07 -2.97
CA GLY A 49 1.02 -2.50 -1.92
C GLY A 49 2.22 -3.26 -2.48
N TRP A 50 2.00 -4.09 -3.50
CA TRP A 50 3.06 -4.79 -4.23
C TRP A 50 3.99 -3.81 -4.96
N TYR A 51 3.43 -2.87 -5.72
CA TYR A 51 4.20 -1.87 -6.45
C TYR A 51 5.05 -0.99 -5.51
N LEU A 52 4.43 -0.49 -4.44
CA LEU A 52 5.07 0.34 -3.44
C LEU A 52 6.18 -0.41 -2.70
N SER A 53 5.90 -1.66 -2.28
CA SER A 53 6.89 -2.51 -1.61
C SER A 53 8.08 -2.83 -2.51
N ARG A 54 7.84 -3.06 -3.80
CA ARG A 54 8.89 -3.27 -4.79
C ARG A 54 9.75 -2.03 -4.99
N SER A 55 9.13 -0.85 -5.10
CA SER A 55 9.85 0.44 -5.19
C SER A 55 10.80 0.62 -4.00
N MET A 56 10.33 0.36 -2.78
CA MET A 56 11.17 0.45 -1.59
C MET A 56 12.31 -0.57 -1.58
N TYR A 57 12.03 -1.81 -1.98
CA TYR A 57 13.02 -2.88 -2.00
C TYR A 57 14.15 -2.59 -3.00
N GLU A 58 13.80 -2.11 -4.20
CA GLU A 58 14.74 -1.87 -5.30
C GLU A 58 15.56 -0.59 -5.11
N THR A 59 14.93 0.49 -4.63
CA THR A 59 15.60 1.78 -4.42
C THR A 59 16.29 1.90 -3.07
N LYS A 60 16.02 0.98 -2.14
CA LYS A 60 16.45 1.03 -0.72
C LYS A 60 15.98 2.31 0.01
N GLY A 61 14.99 3.02 -0.53
CA GLY A 61 14.42 4.24 0.03
C GLY A 61 12.92 4.13 0.26
N PHE A 62 12.35 5.02 1.09
CA PHE A 62 10.90 5.04 1.35
C PHE A 62 10.19 6.21 0.66
N ALA A 63 10.92 7.23 0.21
CA ALA A 63 10.35 8.49 -0.26
C ALA A 63 9.43 8.31 -1.49
N SER A 64 9.85 7.55 -2.50
CA SER A 64 9.02 7.26 -3.69
C SER A 64 7.71 6.60 -3.31
N SER A 65 7.77 5.55 -2.49
CA SER A 65 6.58 4.84 -2.02
C SER A 65 5.67 5.73 -1.19
N TRP A 66 6.25 6.64 -0.39
CA TRP A 66 5.48 7.56 0.44
C TRP A 66 4.76 8.60 -0.42
N ILE A 67 5.47 9.22 -1.36
CA ILE A 67 4.90 10.24 -2.27
C ILE A 67 3.75 9.66 -3.08
N ILE A 68 3.93 8.48 -3.67
CA ILE A 68 2.89 7.84 -4.50
C ILE A 68 1.65 7.53 -3.67
N HIS A 69 1.83 7.00 -2.46
CA HIS A 69 0.72 6.72 -1.55
C HIS A 69 0.02 8.01 -1.11
N PHE A 70 0.78 9.02 -0.71
CA PHE A 70 0.25 10.31 -0.29
C PHE A 70 -0.59 10.95 -1.40
N MET A 71 -0.09 10.95 -2.64
CA MET A 71 -0.85 11.49 -3.79
C MET A 71 -2.14 10.71 -4.05
N GLN A 72 -2.12 9.39 -3.85
CA GLN A 72 -3.34 8.58 -3.95
C GLN A 72 -4.33 8.92 -2.85
N ASP A 73 -3.87 9.10 -1.60
CA ASP A 73 -4.71 9.52 -0.48
C ASP A 73 -5.36 10.88 -0.78
N VAL A 74 -4.58 11.84 -1.30
CA VAL A 74 -5.12 13.14 -1.75
C VAL A 74 -6.26 12.93 -2.75
N VAL A 75 -6.05 12.14 -3.81
CA VAL A 75 -7.10 11.89 -4.80
C VAL A 75 -8.34 11.22 -4.18
N ILE A 76 -8.16 10.21 -3.34
CA ILE A 76 -9.27 9.48 -2.70
C ILE A 76 -10.06 10.42 -1.80
N PHE A 77 -9.39 11.11 -0.88
CA PHE A 77 -10.06 11.99 0.07
C PHE A 77 -10.66 13.24 -0.58
N SER A 78 -10.01 13.80 -1.61
CA SER A 78 -10.62 14.87 -2.41
C SER A 78 -11.86 14.40 -3.16
N THR A 79 -11.84 13.18 -3.73
CA THR A 79 -13.00 12.61 -4.41
C THR A 79 -14.15 12.38 -3.45
N ILE A 80 -13.87 11.80 -2.27
CA ILE A 80 -14.85 11.62 -1.21
C ILE A 80 -15.41 12.97 -0.77
N PHE A 81 -14.56 13.99 -0.55
CA PHE A 81 -15.01 15.32 -0.14
C PHE A 81 -15.94 15.99 -1.18
N LEU A 82 -15.60 15.88 -2.47
CA LEU A 82 -16.35 16.54 -3.55
C LEU A 82 -17.62 15.81 -3.96
N LEU A 83 -17.64 14.47 -3.87
CA LEU A 83 -18.73 13.62 -4.38
C LEU A 83 -19.49 12.88 -3.27
N GLY A 84 -18.93 12.79 -2.08
CA GLY A 84 -19.63 12.33 -0.89
C GLY A 84 -20.68 13.37 -0.57
N ASN A 85 -21.95 12.99 -0.70
CA ASN A 85 -23.09 13.84 -0.33
C ASN A 85 -23.08 14.10 1.19
N PHE A 86 -22.19 14.98 1.64
CA PHE A 86 -22.05 15.42 3.03
C PHE A 86 -23.05 16.54 3.38
N TYR A 87 -24.19 16.60 2.69
CA TYR A 87 -25.29 17.54 2.92
C TYR A 87 -26.51 16.81 3.48
#